data_AF-A0A7J3AP09-F1
#
_entry.id   AF-A0A7J3AP09-F1
#
_cell.length_a   1.000
_cell.length_b   1.000
_cell.length_c   1.000
_cell.angle_alpha   90.00
_cell.angle_beta   90.00
_cell.angle_gamma   90.00
#
_symmetry.space_group_name_H-M   'P 1'
#
loop_
_entity.id
_entity.type
_entity.pdbx_description
1 polymer ?
#
loop_
_entity_poly.entity_id
_entity_poly.type
_entity_poly.pdbx_seq_one_letter_code
_entity_poly.pdbx_strand_id
1 'polypeptide(L)'
;MMQEVRRSSYLGVTFGVFFIALAIAILIGILLNDWILFIPILLIEMGIYGIVIGSMARRRGETRGYGGISDASYFIFWSSLFTLIGLFWLINDAFPGIALYLILIILIFFGAAIILISLNRPRRA
;
A
#
# COMPACT_ATOMS: atom_id res chain seq x y z
N MET A 1 -10.44 14.93 -24.87
CA MET A 1 -11.74 14.98 -24.15
C MET A 1 -12.04 13.72 -23.32
N MET A 2 -12.23 12.51 -23.89
CA MET A 2 -12.56 11.30 -23.07
C MET A 2 -11.47 10.88 -22.06
N GLN A 3 -10.19 11.10 -22.35
CA GLN A 3 -9.10 10.79 -21.43
C GLN A 3 -9.07 11.74 -20.21
N GLU A 4 -9.42 13.01 -20.37
CA GLU A 4 -9.48 13.98 -19.27
C GLU A 4 -10.62 13.69 -18.31
N VAL A 5 -11.80 13.31 -18.83
CA VAL A 5 -12.95 12.91 -18.01
C VAL A 5 -12.61 11.67 -17.16
N ARG A 6 -11.94 10.66 -17.73
CA ARG A 6 -11.47 9.50 -16.96
C ARG A 6 -10.47 9.89 -15.89
N ARG A 7 -9.48 10.73 -16.20
CA ARG A 7 -8.45 11.18 -15.24
C ARG A 7 -9.07 11.96 -14.08
N SER A 8 -10.01 12.86 -14.37
CA SER A 8 -10.81 13.58 -13.37
C SER A 8 -11.59 12.63 -12.46
N SER A 9 -12.20 11.57 -13.02
CA SER A 9 -12.95 10.58 -12.24
C SER A 9 -12.06 9.76 -11.30
N TYR A 10 -10.85 9.36 -11.70
CA TYR A 10 -9.91 8.64 -10.80
C TYR A 10 -9.41 9.52 -9.66
N LEU A 11 -9.15 10.81 -9.94
CA LEU A 11 -8.77 11.77 -8.90
C LEU A 11 -9.93 11.95 -7.91
N GLY A 12 -11.16 12.11 -8.39
CA GLY A 12 -12.34 12.22 -7.53
C GLY A 12 -12.54 11.01 -6.62
N VAL A 13 -12.38 9.79 -7.15
CA VAL A 13 -12.46 8.56 -6.33
C VAL A 13 -11.33 8.50 -5.31
N THR A 14 -10.10 8.86 -5.70
CA THR A 14 -8.95 8.84 -4.80
C THR A 14 -9.12 9.83 -3.64
N PHE A 15 -9.59 11.05 -3.94
CA PHE A 15 -9.91 12.03 -2.91
C PHE A 15 -11.04 11.53 -2.00
N GLY A 16 -12.10 10.94 -2.56
CA GLY A 16 -13.20 10.37 -1.78
C GLY A 16 -12.72 9.28 -0.81
N VAL A 17 -11.90 8.34 -1.29
CA VAL A 17 -11.31 7.29 -0.45
C VAL A 17 -10.40 7.89 0.63
N PHE A 18 -9.60 8.89 0.29
CA PHE A 18 -8.74 9.57 1.26
C PHE A 18 -9.55 10.23 2.38
N PHE A 19 -10.65 10.92 2.06
CA PHE A 19 -11.54 11.51 3.07
C PHE A 19 -12.20 10.46 3.96
N ILE A 20 -12.63 9.34 3.38
CA ILE A 20 -13.21 8.23 4.15
C ILE A 20 -12.16 7.65 5.09
N ALA A 21 -10.95 7.39 4.61
CA ALA A 21 -9.86 6.87 5.42
C ALA A 21 -9.50 7.81 6.58
N LEU A 22 -9.41 9.11 6.28
CA LEU A 22 -9.15 10.13 7.29
C LEU A 22 -10.28 10.20 8.34
N ALA A 23 -11.53 10.08 7.92
CA ALA A 23 -12.66 10.04 8.84
C ALA A 23 -12.65 8.78 9.73
N ILE A 24 -12.32 7.61 9.18
CA ILE A 24 -12.23 6.35 9.95
C ILE A 24 -11.08 6.43 10.95
N ALA A 25 -9.90 6.92 10.53
CA ALA A 25 -8.76 7.08 11.42
C ALA A 25 -9.05 8.05 12.58
N ILE A 26 -9.73 9.18 12.31
CA ILE A 26 -10.18 10.10 13.36
C ILE A 26 -11.18 9.41 14.29
N LEU A 27 -12.18 8.72 13.73
CA LEU A 27 -13.22 8.06 14.50
C LEU A 27 -12.61 7.03 15.46
N ILE A 28 -11.65 6.23 15.01
CA ILE A 28 -10.97 5.25 15.87
C ILE A 28 -10.15 5.94 16.96
N GLY A 29 -9.42 7.01 16.61
CA GLY A 29 -8.68 7.81 17.59
C GLY A 29 -9.57 8.38 18.70
N ILE A 30 -10.78 8.83 18.35
CA ILE A 30 -11.78 9.30 19.32
C ILE A 30 -12.33 8.12 20.14
N LEU A 31 -12.72 7.02 19.50
CA LEU A 31 -13.36 5.88 20.18
C LEU A 31 -12.45 5.20 21.20
N LEU A 32 -11.14 5.11 20.90
CA LEU A 32 -10.16 4.50 21.78
C LEU A 32 -9.44 5.52 22.66
N ASN A 33 -9.74 6.81 22.49
CA ASN A 33 -9.04 7.93 23.12
C ASN A 33 -7.51 7.84 22.96
N ASP A 34 -7.06 7.32 21.82
CA ASP A 34 -5.66 7.13 21.49
C ASP A 34 -5.39 7.64 20.07
N TRP A 35 -4.81 8.83 20.01
CA TRP A 35 -4.45 9.50 18.76
C TRP A 35 -3.22 8.89 18.08
N ILE A 36 -2.46 8.04 18.76
CA ILE A 36 -1.30 7.35 18.15
C ILE A 36 -1.78 6.37 17.08
N LEU A 37 -2.96 5.77 17.26
CA LEU A 37 -3.57 4.83 16.31
C LEU A 37 -3.99 5.47 14.99
N PHE A 38 -4.11 6.80 14.93
CA PHE A 38 -4.47 7.53 13.71
C PHE A 38 -3.53 7.19 12.54
N ILE A 39 -2.22 7.23 12.79
CA ILE A 39 -1.20 7.00 11.77
C ILE A 39 -1.25 5.58 11.19
N PRO A 40 -1.20 4.50 12.02
CA PRO A 40 -1.21 3.16 11.47
C PRO A 40 -2.50 2.79 10.76
N ILE A 41 -3.65 3.33 11.19
CA ILE A 41 -4.93 3.11 10.50
C ILE A 41 -4.91 3.73 9.11
N LEU A 42 -4.47 5.00 9.01
CA LEU A 42 -4.33 5.68 7.71
C LEU A 42 -3.37 4.94 6.77
N LEU A 43 -2.25 4.43 7.30
CA LEU A 43 -1.29 3.64 6.52
C LEU A 43 -1.91 2.35 5.98
N ILE A 44 -2.70 1.65 6.79
CA ILE A 44 -3.40 0.42 6.39
C ILE A 44 -4.43 0.73 5.30
N GLU A 45 -5.28 1.73 5.49
CA GLU A 45 -6.35 2.01 4.54
C GLU A 45 -5.82 2.50 3.19
N MET A 46 -4.86 3.43 3.21
CA MET A 46 -4.22 3.93 1.99
C MET A 46 -3.37 2.86 1.31
N GLY A 47 -2.73 2.00 2.11
CA GLY A 47 -2.01 0.83 1.62
C GLY A 47 -2.93 -0.18 0.94
N ILE A 48 -4.05 -0.54 1.54
CA ILE A 48 -5.03 -1.45 0.93
C ILE A 48 -5.59 -0.84 -0.36
N TYR A 49 -5.95 0.44 -0.33
CA TYR A 49 -6.43 1.15 -1.53
C TYR A 49 -5.41 1.10 -2.68
N GLY A 50 -4.15 1.41 -2.39
CA GLY A 50 -3.09 1.40 -3.40
C GLY A 50 -2.82 0.00 -3.97
N ILE A 51 -2.93 -1.06 -3.17
CA ILE A 51 -2.87 -2.46 -3.65
C ILE A 51 -4.02 -2.73 -4.61
N VAL A 52 -5.25 -2.33 -4.25
CA VAL A 52 -6.44 -2.53 -5.10
C VAL A 52 -6.28 -1.82 -6.43
N ILE A 53 -5.91 -0.53 -6.41
CA ILE A 53 -5.70 0.26 -7.63
C ILE A 53 -4.58 -0.33 -8.49
N GLY A 54 -3.43 -0.64 -7.90
CA GLY A 54 -2.32 -1.25 -8.64
C GLY A 54 -2.70 -2.62 -9.23
N SER A 55 -3.51 -3.43 -8.54
CA SER A 55 -3.97 -4.71 -9.05
C SER A 55 -4.93 -4.56 -10.24
N MET A 56 -5.83 -3.56 -10.19
CA MET A 56 -6.73 -3.21 -11.28
C MET A 56 -5.97 -2.67 -12.50
N ALA A 57 -4.97 -1.83 -12.25
CA ALA A 57 -4.07 -1.28 -13.25
C ALA A 57 -3.31 -2.39 -14.00
N ARG A 58 -2.78 -3.37 -13.25
CA ARG A 58 -2.13 -4.57 -13.81
C ARG A 58 -3.05 -5.37 -14.75
N ARG A 59 -4.32 -5.56 -14.37
CA ARG A 59 -5.31 -6.32 -15.17
C ARG A 59 -5.69 -5.60 -16.46
N ARG A 60 -5.56 -4.27 -16.52
CA ARG A 60 -5.90 -3.44 -17.68
C ARG A 60 -4.79 -3.33 -18.72
N GLY A 61 -3.70 -4.08 -18.54
CA GLY A 61 -2.63 -4.17 -19.54
C GLY A 61 -1.69 -2.97 -19.56
N GLU A 62 -1.43 -2.34 -18.41
CA GLU A 62 -0.46 -1.25 -18.33
C GLU A 62 0.90 -1.63 -18.93
N THR A 63 1.37 -0.77 -19.84
CA THR A 63 2.68 -0.83 -20.48
C THR A 63 3.78 -0.79 -19.42
N ARG A 64 4.83 -1.59 -19.62
CA ARG A 64 6.04 -1.60 -18.76
C ARG A 64 6.57 -0.17 -18.59
N GLY A 65 6.74 0.28 -17.35
CA GLY A 65 7.34 1.58 -17.03
C GLY A 65 8.85 1.58 -17.24
N TYR A 66 9.47 2.72 -16.97
CA TYR A 66 10.92 2.93 -17.13
C TYR A 66 11.69 1.94 -16.24
N GLY A 67 12.59 1.13 -16.84
CA GLY A 67 13.35 0.10 -16.11
C GLY A 67 12.74 -1.31 -16.09
N GLY A 68 11.63 -1.56 -16.78
CA GLY A 68 11.04 -2.91 -16.94
C GLY A 68 10.10 -3.34 -15.81
N ILE A 69 9.92 -2.50 -14.79
CA ILE A 69 8.89 -2.65 -13.74
C ILE A 69 7.64 -1.91 -14.23
N SER A 70 6.47 -2.55 -14.21
CA SER A 70 5.20 -1.86 -14.49
C SER A 70 4.82 -0.92 -13.33
N ASP A 71 4.29 0.26 -13.63
CA ASP A 71 3.81 1.23 -12.64
C ASP A 71 2.85 0.57 -11.63
N ALA A 72 1.95 -0.30 -12.09
CA ALA A 72 1.13 -1.16 -11.25
C ALA A 72 1.90 -1.96 -10.18
N SER A 73 3.03 -2.56 -10.53
CA SER A 73 3.84 -3.36 -9.58
C SER A 73 4.57 -2.49 -8.57
N TYR A 74 5.01 -1.30 -8.98
CA TYR A 74 5.57 -0.31 -8.07
C TYR A 74 4.53 0.14 -7.04
N PHE A 75 3.32 0.49 -7.49
CA PHE A 75 2.21 0.85 -6.61
C PHE A 75 1.87 -0.27 -5.63
N ILE A 76 1.65 -1.51 -6.12
CA ILE A 76 1.34 -2.65 -5.24
C ILE A 76 2.43 -2.85 -4.18
N PHE A 77 3.71 -2.78 -4.57
CA PHE A 77 4.83 -2.97 -3.64
C PHE A 77 4.81 -1.94 -2.51
N TRP A 78 4.81 -0.64 -2.85
CA TRP A 78 4.82 0.42 -1.83
C TRP A 78 3.56 0.42 -0.97
N SER A 79 2.40 0.17 -1.57
CA SER A 79 1.14 0.11 -0.84
C SER A 79 1.07 -1.11 0.09
N SER A 80 1.64 -2.24 -0.31
CA SER A 80 1.80 -3.41 0.58
C SER A 80 2.77 -3.13 1.74
N LEU A 81 3.85 -2.38 1.49
CA LEU A 81 4.78 -1.97 2.54
C LEU A 81 4.10 -1.04 3.56
N PHE A 82 3.34 -0.04 3.11
CA PHE A 82 2.59 0.84 4.03
C PHE A 82 1.56 0.07 4.86
N THR A 83 0.83 -0.87 4.23
CA THR A 83 -0.11 -1.74 4.94
C THR A 83 0.61 -2.55 6.02
N LEU A 84 1.77 -3.12 5.67
CA LEU A 84 2.56 -3.95 6.58
C LEU A 84 3.12 -3.15 7.76
N ILE A 85 3.62 -1.93 7.51
CA ILE A 85 4.09 -1.01 8.56
C ILE A 85 2.95 -0.64 9.51
N GLY A 86 1.79 -0.28 8.98
CA GLY A 86 0.63 0.07 9.82
C GLY A 86 0.15 -1.13 10.65
N LEU A 87 0.09 -2.33 10.06
CA LEU A 87 -0.24 -3.56 10.80
C LEU A 87 0.77 -3.84 11.90
N PHE A 88 2.06 -3.67 11.64
CA PHE A 88 3.11 -3.94 12.61
C PHE A 88 3.09 -2.98 13.78
N TRP A 89 2.73 -1.74 13.51
CA TRP A 89 2.48 -0.77 14.56
C TRP A 89 1.35 -1.23 15.47
N LEU A 90 0.18 -1.58 14.91
CA LEU A 90 -0.96 -2.07 15.71
C LEU A 90 -0.63 -3.35 16.49
N ILE A 91 0.11 -4.27 15.87
CA ILE A 91 0.53 -5.53 16.50
C ILE A 91 1.51 -5.26 17.65
N ASN A 92 2.48 -4.36 17.47
CA ASN A 92 3.43 -4.02 18.52
C ASN A 92 2.77 -3.25 19.68
N ASP A 93 1.76 -2.43 19.37
CA ASP A 93 0.95 -1.73 20.37
C ASP A 93 0.14 -2.72 21.21
N ALA A 94 -0.51 -3.69 20.56
CA ALA A 94 -1.27 -4.75 21.24
C ALA A 94 -0.37 -5.75 22.01
N PHE A 95 0.83 -6.03 21.50
CA PHE A 95 1.77 -6.98 22.07
C PHE A 95 3.16 -6.34 22.17
N PRO A 96 3.49 -5.62 23.24
CA PRO A 96 4.81 -5.07 23.41
C PRO A 96 5.86 -6.19 23.58
N GLY A 97 7.01 -6.07 22.91
CA GLY A 97 8.14 -6.99 23.03
C GLY A 97 8.36 -7.95 21.85
N ILE A 98 7.47 -7.96 20.85
CA ILE A 98 7.64 -8.77 19.63
C ILE A 98 8.35 -8.03 18.48
N ALA A 99 8.94 -6.86 18.75
CA ALA A 99 9.62 -6.04 17.75
C ALA A 99 10.66 -6.81 16.91
N LEU A 100 11.38 -7.76 17.53
CA LEU A 100 12.34 -8.62 16.82
C LEU A 100 11.65 -9.47 15.72
N TYR A 101 10.49 -10.06 16.02
CA TYR A 101 9.74 -10.85 15.05
C TYR A 101 9.21 -9.98 13.91
N LEU A 102 8.77 -8.76 14.19
CA LEU A 102 8.33 -7.80 13.16
C LEU A 102 9.48 -7.44 12.22
N ILE A 103 10.69 -7.21 12.75
CA ILE A 103 11.88 -6.98 11.92
C ILE A 103 12.16 -8.18 11.02
N LEU A 104 12.10 -9.41 11.55
CA LEU A 104 12.30 -10.62 10.76
C LEU A 104 11.28 -10.74 9.62
N ILE A 105 10.01 -10.43 9.87
CA ILE A 105 8.98 -10.47 8.81
C ILE A 105 9.23 -9.39 7.75
N ILE A 106 9.67 -8.18 8.13
CA ILE A 106 10.09 -7.14 7.17
C ILE A 106 11.24 -7.65 6.29
N LEU A 107 12.26 -8.28 6.89
CA LEU A 107 13.39 -8.82 6.13
C LEU A 107 12.95 -9.91 5.14
N ILE A 108 12.06 -10.81 5.58
CA ILE A 108 11.48 -11.84 4.71
C ILE A 108 10.68 -11.19 3.56
N PHE A 109 9.88 -10.16 3.86
CA PHE A 109 9.11 -9.42 2.87
C PHE A 109 10.01 -8.78 1.80
N PHE A 110 11.09 -8.09 2.21
CA PHE A 110 12.06 -7.52 1.27
C PHE A 110 12.79 -8.61 0.47
N GLY A 111 13.19 -9.71 1.11
CA GLY A 111 13.80 -10.86 0.43
C GLY A 111 12.89 -11.42 -0.66
N ALA A 112 11.61 -11.65 -0.35
CA ALA A 112 10.62 -12.10 -1.30
C ALA A 112 10.41 -11.09 -2.44
N ALA A 113 10.32 -9.80 -2.14
CA ALA A 113 10.15 -8.75 -3.14
C ALA A 113 11.33 -8.68 -4.12
N ILE A 114 12.57 -8.77 -3.61
CA ILE A 114 13.78 -8.79 -4.44
C ILE A 114 13.78 -10.00 -5.38
N ILE A 115 13.42 -11.18 -4.88
CA ILE A 115 13.32 -12.40 -5.70
C ILE A 115 12.28 -12.21 -6.80
N LEU A 116 11.09 -11.71 -6.48
CA LEU A 116 10.02 -11.48 -7.45
C LEU A 116 10.42 -10.48 -8.55
N ILE A 117 11.14 -9.41 -8.18
CA ILE A 117 11.66 -8.43 -9.13
C ILE A 117 12.77 -9.05 -10.01
N SER A 118 13.65 -9.86 -9.42
CA SER A 118 14.76 -10.51 -10.13
C SER A 118 14.28 -11.52 -11.18
N LEU A 119 13.27 -12.33 -10.85
CA LEU A 119 12.67 -13.32 -11.74
C LEU A 119 11.97 -12.70 -12.96
N ASN A 120 11.48 -11.46 -12.82
CA ASN A 120 10.78 -10.74 -13.89
C ASN A 120 11.71 -10.02 -14.88
N ARG A 121 13.03 -10.13 -14.76
CA ARG A 121 13.93 -9.64 -15.81
C ARG A 121 13.76 -10.51 -17.07
N PRO A 122 13.32 -9.95 -18.21
CA PRO A 122 13.39 -10.70 -19.45
C PRO A 122 14.86 -11.01 -19.71
N ARG A 123 15.17 -12.32 -19.81
CA ARG A 123 16.39 -12.77 -20.50
C ARG A 123 16.39 -12.07 -21.84
N ARG A 124 17.28 -11.09 -22.04
CA ARG A 124 17.66 -10.67 -23.38
C ARG A 124 18.42 -11.86 -23.96
N ALA A 125 17.68 -12.73 -24.64
CA ALA A 125 18.22 -13.68 -25.60
C ALA A 125 18.25 -12.98 -26.96
#